data_AF-A0A1S3JQ99-F1
#
_entry.id   AF-A0A1S3JQ99-F1
#
_cell.length_a   1.000
_cell.length_b   1.000
_cell.length_c   1.000
_cell.angle_alpha   90.00
_cell.angle_beta   90.00
_cell.angle_gamma   90.00
#
_symmetry.space_group_name_H-M   'P 1'
#
loop_
_entity.id
_entity.type
_entity.pdbx_description
1 polymer ?
#
loop_
_entity_poly.entity_id
_entity_poly.type
_entity_poly.pdbx_seq_one_letter_code
_entity_poly.pdbx_strand_id
1 'polypeptide(L)'
;MAADGKPPKPEASVLTQLSLSNLARHVDDGMWLGMYLNIPTGTIVNFKNDYNRLGWTDAELAEHILLYWKSMRVAARDKDKVAELERAIRDIEKIEIADTLGDRFRNNQELTTDCFN
;
A
#
# COMPACT_ATOMS: atom_id res chain seq x y z
N MET A 1 -28.57 -7.43 27.04
CA MET A 1 -27.67 -6.46 26.39
C MET A 1 -27.23 -7.07 25.07
N ALA A 2 -27.80 -6.61 23.95
CA ALA A 2 -27.48 -7.16 22.64
C ALA A 2 -26.12 -6.62 22.18
N ALA A 3 -25.16 -7.51 21.93
CA ALA A 3 -23.97 -7.17 21.18
C ALA A 3 -24.40 -6.90 19.73
N ASP A 4 -24.14 -5.68 19.25
CA ASP A 4 -24.41 -5.23 17.89
C ASP A 4 -23.57 -6.09 16.92
N GLY A 5 -24.15 -7.20 16.46
CA GLY A 5 -23.53 -8.20 15.59
C GLY A 5 -23.41 -7.72 14.14
N LYS A 6 -22.83 -6.52 13.93
CA LYS A 6 -22.46 -6.09 12.59
C LYS A 6 -21.34 -6.99 12.08
N PRO A 7 -21.49 -7.66 10.93
CA PRO A 7 -20.37 -8.34 10.30
C PRO A 7 -19.26 -7.31 10.09
N PRO A 8 -17.98 -7.69 10.29
CA PRO A 8 -16.87 -6.80 10.00
C PRO A 8 -17.04 -6.27 8.58
N LYS A 9 -16.95 -4.94 8.42
CA LYS A 9 -16.98 -4.36 7.08
C LYS A 9 -15.86 -5.02 6.27
N PRO A 10 -16.14 -5.52 5.06
CA PRO A 10 -15.10 -6.07 4.21
C PRO A 10 -14.04 -4.98 3.99
N GLU A 11 -12.79 -5.39 4.08
CA GLU A 11 -11.65 -4.55 3.73
C GLU A 11 -11.84 -3.98 2.32
N ALA A 12 -11.44 -2.73 2.12
CA ALA A 12 -11.44 -2.12 0.79
C ALA A 12 -10.67 -2.97 -0.22
N SER A 13 -11.27 -3.23 -1.39
CA SER A 13 -10.71 -4.10 -2.43
C SER A 13 -9.28 -3.70 -2.86
N VAL A 14 -8.94 -2.41 -2.80
CA VAL A 14 -7.61 -1.88 -3.13
C VAL A 14 -6.54 -2.14 -2.06
N LEU A 15 -6.94 -2.49 -0.84
CA LEU A 15 -6.04 -2.75 0.29
C LEU A 15 -5.76 -4.24 0.49
N THR A 16 -6.38 -5.13 -0.28
CA THR A 16 -6.09 -6.57 -0.20
C THR A 16 -4.62 -6.82 -0.50
N GLN A 17 -4.08 -7.93 0.01
CA GLN A 17 -2.69 -8.29 -0.26
C GLN A 17 -2.43 -8.35 -1.77
N LEU A 18 -3.33 -8.98 -2.53
CA LEU A 18 -3.24 -9.06 -4.00
C LEU A 18 -3.19 -7.68 -4.66
N SER A 19 -4.07 -6.75 -4.27
CA SER A 19 -4.08 -5.39 -4.81
C SER A 19 -2.79 -4.63 -4.51
N LEU A 20 -2.25 -4.76 -3.30
CA LEU A 20 -0.98 -4.13 -2.92
C LEU A 20 0.22 -4.76 -3.63
N SER A 21 0.24 -6.09 -3.83
CA SER A 21 1.27 -6.77 -4.63
C SER A 21 1.22 -6.34 -6.09
N ASN A 22 0.03 -6.16 -6.66
CA ASN A 22 -0.11 -5.64 -8.03
C ASN A 22 0.36 -4.20 -8.12
N LEU A 23 -0.02 -3.34 -7.19
CA LEU A 23 0.46 -1.96 -7.10
C LEU A 23 1.99 -1.88 -7.00
N ALA A 24 2.60 -2.72 -6.16
CA ALA A 24 4.04 -2.73 -5.90
C ALA A 24 4.88 -2.92 -7.18
N ARG A 25 4.37 -3.65 -8.17
CA ARG A 25 5.06 -3.87 -9.46
C ARG A 25 5.19 -2.61 -10.31
N HIS A 26 4.39 -1.59 -10.01
CA HIS A 26 4.39 -0.31 -10.72
C HIS A 26 5.04 0.81 -9.90
N VAL A 27 5.54 0.50 -8.69
CA VAL A 27 6.32 1.43 -7.86
C VAL A 27 7.76 0.95 -7.79
N ASP A 28 8.61 1.58 -8.59
CA ASP A 28 10.08 1.45 -8.59
C ASP A 28 10.73 2.09 -7.34
N ASP A 29 10.10 3.12 -6.77
CA ASP A 29 10.63 3.89 -5.63
C ASP A 29 10.11 3.43 -4.26
N GLY A 30 10.09 2.12 -4.00
CA GLY A 30 9.54 1.54 -2.77
C GLY A 30 10.11 2.15 -1.48
N MET A 31 11.40 2.45 -1.44
CA MET A 31 12.06 3.07 -0.27
C MET A 31 11.55 4.49 0.03
N TRP A 32 11.42 5.31 -1.01
CA TRP A 32 10.86 6.66 -0.88
C TRP A 32 9.40 6.62 -0.48
N LEU A 33 8.63 5.68 -1.07
CA LEU A 33 7.25 5.44 -0.68
C LEU A 33 7.16 5.14 0.83
N GLY A 34 8.02 4.27 1.36
CA GLY A 34 8.07 3.98 2.78
C GLY A 34 8.30 5.20 3.67
N MET A 35 9.15 6.14 3.22
CA MET A 35 9.39 7.41 3.94
C MET A 35 8.13 8.28 3.98
N TYR A 36 7.43 8.44 2.85
CA TYR A 36 6.20 9.23 2.78
C TYR A 36 5.02 8.59 3.51
N LEU A 37 5.02 7.26 3.63
CA LEU A 37 4.08 6.49 4.46
C LEU A 37 4.37 6.55 5.97
N ASN A 38 5.34 7.38 6.39
CA ASN A 38 5.77 7.52 7.78
C ASN A 38 6.18 6.18 8.42
N ILE A 39 6.81 5.30 7.66
CA ILE A 39 7.47 4.12 8.21
C ILE A 39 8.74 4.59 8.94
N PRO A 40 9.03 4.11 10.17
CA PRO A 40 10.22 4.52 10.90
C PRO A 40 11.50 4.28 10.09
N THR A 41 12.39 5.27 10.05
CA THR A 41 13.64 5.21 9.27
C THR A 41 14.49 3.97 9.59
N GLY A 42 14.57 3.58 10.87
CA GLY A 42 15.28 2.36 11.27
C GLY A 42 14.70 1.10 10.62
N THR A 43 13.38 1.01 10.47
CA THR A 43 12.71 -0.09 9.77
C THR A 43 13.03 -0.07 8.27
N ILE A 44 12.98 1.10 7.64
CA ILE A 44 13.31 1.27 6.22
C ILE A 44 14.77 0.85 5.95
N VAL A 45 15.70 1.22 6.83
CA VAL A 45 17.11 0.80 6.74
C VAL A 45 17.26 -0.72 6.87
N ASN A 46 16.52 -1.35 7.78
CA ASN A 46 16.52 -2.81 7.91
C ASN A 46 15.99 -3.49 6.64
N PHE A 47 14.91 -2.98 6.05
CA PHE A 47 14.40 -3.49 4.77
C PHE A 47 15.41 -3.35 3.64
N LYS A 48 16.15 -2.24 3.56
CA LYS A 48 17.25 -2.09 2.59
C LYS A 48 18.36 -3.11 2.80
N ASN A 49 18.72 -3.38 4.05
CA ASN A 49 19.75 -4.38 4.37
C ASN A 49 19.28 -5.79 3.98
N ASP A 50 18.01 -6.13 4.25
CA ASP A 50 17.41 -7.39 3.83
C ASP A 50 17.28 -7.49 2.31
N TYR A 51 16.88 -6.44 1.61
CA TYR A 51 16.84 -6.36 0.15
C TYR A 51 18.19 -6.74 -0.48
N ASN A 52 19.27 -6.11 -0.01
CA ASN A 52 20.62 -6.40 -0.50
C ASN A 52 21.08 -7.82 -0.16
N ARG A 53 20.71 -8.32 1.03
CA ARG A 53 21.12 -9.65 1.52
C ARG A 53 20.38 -10.79 0.82
N LEU A 54 19.10 -10.60 0.54
CA LEU A 54 18.20 -11.61 -0.02
C LEU A 54 18.11 -11.53 -1.55
N GLY A 55 18.63 -10.46 -2.16
CA GLY A 55 18.57 -10.26 -3.61
C GLY A 55 17.16 -10.00 -4.10
N TRP A 56 16.36 -9.29 -3.31
CA TRP A 56 15.01 -8.91 -3.70
C TRP A 56 15.02 -7.96 -4.90
N THR A 57 13.95 -8.02 -5.68
CA THR A 57 13.62 -7.05 -6.71
C THR A 57 12.98 -5.80 -6.10
N ASP A 58 12.97 -4.69 -6.83
CA ASP A 58 12.36 -3.43 -6.36
C ASP A 58 10.85 -3.61 -6.07
N ALA A 59 10.17 -4.42 -6.88
CA ALA A 59 8.77 -4.77 -6.69
C ALA A 59 8.54 -5.55 -5.39
N GLU A 60 9.41 -6.51 -5.05
CA GLU A 60 9.32 -7.26 -3.79
C GLU A 60 9.57 -6.36 -2.58
N LEU A 61 10.51 -5.40 -2.69
CA LEU A 61 10.74 -4.41 -1.64
C LEU A 61 9.53 -3.48 -1.46
N ALA A 62 8.97 -2.96 -2.56
CA ALA A 62 7.78 -2.12 -2.52
C ALA A 62 6.58 -2.86 -1.92
N GLU A 63 6.39 -4.13 -2.29
CA GLU A 63 5.35 -4.99 -1.72
C GLU A 63 5.55 -5.16 -0.21
N HIS A 64 6.77 -5.48 0.22
CA HIS A 64 7.08 -5.63 1.64
C HIS A 64 6.80 -4.35 2.44
N ILE A 65 7.17 -3.20 1.89
CA ILE A 65 6.92 -1.87 2.47
C ILE A 65 5.42 -1.59 2.59
N LEU A 66 4.64 -1.84 1.55
CA LEU A 66 3.19 -1.63 1.54
C LEU A 66 2.48 -2.53 2.56
N LEU A 67 2.85 -3.81 2.62
CA LEU A 67 2.26 -4.75 3.57
C LEU A 67 2.64 -4.41 5.01
N TYR A 68 3.89 -4.01 5.26
CA TYR A 68 4.31 -3.53 6.56
C TYR A 68 3.55 -2.27 6.97
N TRP A 69 3.47 -1.27 6.11
CA TRP A 69 2.70 -0.04 6.38
C TRP A 69 1.24 -0.34 6.71
N LYS A 70 0.57 -1.19 5.91
CA LYS A 70 -0.81 -1.62 6.17
C LYS A 70 -0.94 -2.25 7.56
N SER A 71 0.02 -3.08 7.96
CA SER A 71 0.05 -3.71 9.29
C SER A 71 0.22 -2.70 10.44
N MET A 72 0.81 -1.53 10.21
CA MET A 72 0.89 -0.45 11.20
C MET A 72 -0.44 0.31 11.38
N ARG A 73 -1.40 0.12 10.47
CA ARG A 73 -2.63 0.92 10.39
C ARG A 73 -3.89 0.10 10.71
N VAL A 74 -3.78 -0.98 11.48
CA VAL A 74 -4.92 -1.87 11.80
C VAL A 74 -6.14 -1.11 12.33
N ALA A 75 -5.93 -0.08 13.17
CA ALA A 75 -7.01 0.71 13.76
C ALA A 75 -7.54 1.85 12.85
N ALA A 76 -6.86 2.17 11.76
CA ALA A 76 -7.25 3.25 10.86
C ALA A 76 -8.40 2.79 9.94
N ARG A 77 -9.26 3.73 9.53
CA ARG A 77 -10.32 3.44 8.56
C ARG A 77 -9.71 3.29 7.17
N ASP A 78 -10.30 2.44 6.34
CA ASP A 78 -9.77 2.18 4.99
C ASP A 78 -9.71 3.45 4.13
N LYS A 79 -10.69 4.35 4.26
CA LYS A 79 -10.63 5.66 3.59
C LYS A 79 -9.39 6.47 3.98
N ASP A 80 -9.01 6.44 5.25
CA ASP A 80 -7.86 7.20 5.75
C ASP A 80 -6.56 6.54 5.28
N LYS A 81 -6.49 5.20 5.28
CA LYS A 81 -5.38 4.44 4.71
C LYS A 81 -5.18 4.75 3.23
N VAL A 82 -6.26 4.70 2.44
CA VAL A 82 -6.20 4.97 1.00
C VAL A 82 -5.80 6.42 0.75
N ALA A 83 -6.31 7.38 1.51
CA ALA A 83 -5.91 8.79 1.37
C ALA A 83 -4.43 9.02 1.70
N GLU A 84 -3.90 8.35 2.73
CA GLU A 84 -2.48 8.38 3.07
C GLU A 84 -1.62 7.76 1.96
N LEU A 85 -2.03 6.60 1.44
CA LEU A 85 -1.33 5.91 0.35
C LEU A 85 -1.36 6.71 -0.95
N GLU A 86 -2.52 7.24 -1.34
CA GLU A 86 -2.67 8.07 -2.53
C GLU A 86 -1.76 9.30 -2.45
N ARG A 87 -1.73 9.98 -1.31
CA ARG A 87 -0.82 11.10 -1.08
C ARG A 87 0.64 10.68 -1.22
N ALA A 88 1.05 9.59 -0.57
CA ALA A 88 2.44 9.13 -0.63
C ALA A 88 2.87 8.75 -2.05
N ILE A 89 1.99 8.15 -2.85
CA ILE A 89 2.23 7.84 -4.27
C ILE A 89 2.38 9.12 -5.11
N ARG A 90 1.57 10.15 -4.83
CA ARG A 90 1.74 11.46 -5.49
C ARG A 90 3.03 12.15 -5.09
N ASP A 91 3.44 12.05 -3.83
CA ASP A 91 4.67 12.67 -3.30
C ASP A 91 5.96 12.01 -3.86
N ILE A 92 5.87 10.79 -4.40
CA ILE A 92 6.93 10.14 -5.21
C ILE A 92 6.73 10.33 -6.72
N GLU A 93 5.94 11.33 -7.12
CA GLU A 93 5.71 11.74 -8.52
C GLU A 93 4.99 10.69 -9.41
N LYS A 94 4.34 9.67 -8.81
CA LYS A 94 3.57 8.64 -9.53
C LYS A 94 2.08 8.99 -9.63
N ILE A 95 1.78 10.15 -10.19
CA ILE A 95 0.43 10.75 -10.20
C ILE A 95 -0.64 9.82 -10.81
N GLU A 96 -0.35 9.19 -11.95
CA GLU A 96 -1.29 8.30 -12.64
C GLU A 96 -1.65 7.06 -11.81
N ILE A 97 -0.68 6.52 -11.07
CA ILE A 97 -0.90 5.39 -10.16
C ILE A 97 -1.81 5.81 -9.01
N ALA A 98 -1.62 7.01 -8.46
CA ALA A 98 -2.47 7.56 -7.41
C ALA A 98 -3.91 7.79 -7.90
N ASP A 99 -4.08 8.32 -9.11
CA ASP A 99 -5.40 8.51 -9.72
C ASP A 99 -6.14 7.18 -9.90
N THR A 100 -5.45 6.16 -10.45
CA THR A 100 -5.97 4.80 -10.57
C THR A 100 -6.38 4.21 -9.22
N LEU A 101 -5.54 4.35 -8.18
CA LEU A 101 -5.87 3.90 -6.82
C LEU A 101 -7.16 4.55 -6.32
N GLY A 102 -7.26 5.88 -6.46
CA GLY A 102 -8.42 6.65 -6.01
C GLY A 102 -9.71 6.29 -6.78
N ASP A 103 -9.61 6.07 -8.09
CA ASP A 103 -10.73 5.61 -8.92
C ASP A 103 -11.19 4.20 -8.53
N ARG A 104 -10.26 3.26 -8.35
CA ARG A 104 -10.59 1.87 -7.98
C ARG A 104 -11.20 1.78 -6.59
N PHE A 105 -10.70 2.58 -5.64
CA PHE A 105 -11.28 2.68 -4.31
C PHE A 105 -12.73 3.20 -4.34
N ARG A 106 -12.98 4.28 -5.09
CA ARG A 106 -14.33 4.85 -5.24
C ARG A 106 -15.34 3.87 -5.84
N ASN A 107 -14.87 3.00 -6.73
CA ASN A 107 -15.69 1.98 -7.38
C ASN A 107 -15.69 0.63 -6.64
N ASN A 108 -15.02 0.52 -5.50
CA ASN A 108 -14.83 -0.72 -4.73
C ASN A 108 -14.26 -1.89 -5.56
N GLN A 109 -13.35 -1.59 -6.48
CA GLN A 109 -12.69 -2.54 -7.37
C GLN A 109 -11.28 -2.88 -6.88
N GLU A 110 -10.82 -4.10 -7.15
CA GLU A 110 -9.44 -4.49 -6.90
C GLU A 110 -8.45 -3.79 -7.84
N LEU A 111 -7.19 -3.71 -7.42
CA LEU A 111 -6.09 -3.32 -8.29
C LEU A 111 -5.59 -4.57 -9.02
N THR A 112 -5.80 -4.62 -10.32
CA THR A 112 -5.23 -5.63 -11.22
C THR A 112 -4.05 -5.04 -11.99
N THR A 113 -3.18 -5.89 -12.53
CA THR A 113 -2.03 -5.43 -13.35
C THR A 113 -2.47 -4.58 -14.55
N ASP A 114 -3.64 -4.88 -15.13
CA ASP A 114 -4.20 -4.11 -16.26
C ASP A 114 -4.60 -2.67 -15.90
N CYS A 115 -4.62 -2.32 -14.61
CA CYS A 115 -4.94 -0.96 -14.16
C CYS A 115 -3.83 0.05 -14.41
N PHE A 116 -2.61 -0.41 -14.72
CA PHE A 116 -1.39 0.40 -14.75
C PHE A 116 -0.60 0.24 -16.07
N ASN A 117 -1.25 -0.29 -17.10
CA ASN A 117 -0.71 -0.47 -18.46
C ASN A 117 -1.03 0.72 -19.38
#